data_AF-A0A3L7DRU7-F1
#
_entry.id   AF-A0A3L7DRU7-F1
#
_cell.length_a   1.000
_cell.length_b   1.000
_cell.length_c   1.000
_cell.angle_alpha   90.00
_cell.angle_beta   90.00
_cell.angle_gamma   90.00
#
_symmetry.space_group_name_H-M   'P 1'
#
loop_
_entity.id
_entity.type
_entity.pdbx_description
1 polymer ?
#
loop_
_entity_poly.entity_id
_entity_poly.type
_entity_poly.pdbx_seq_one_letter_code
_entity_poly.pdbx_strand_id
1 'polypeptide(L)'
;MIVIGLIVLFGDYDRGKLPQPKVLASSPEGILFELPVVSTTPDVNWKTDWAPGSDDARRQVLQSLSEYTANFKQLRTLLDVWAEPGSDEREKLAQRLGKALAHYNLGRVNQAVIPPAALAMLDSGALLVCAEEDLELAMRMLAALTPYLGGKVTVRFTPELAAQSMRLYLFGTSYFSDLGQAKFADGSMLPSALAIC
;
A
#
# COMPACT_ATOMS: atom_id res chain seq x y z
N MET A 1 18.63 1.90 -28.60
CA MET A 1 18.16 1.81 -27.19
C MET A 1 17.03 2.83 -27.04
N ILE A 2 15.77 2.38 -27.09
CA ILE A 2 14.61 3.28 -27.09
C ILE A 2 14.14 3.40 -25.65
N VAL A 3 14.40 4.55 -25.03
CA VAL A 3 13.78 4.93 -23.76
C VAL A 3 12.34 5.34 -24.09
N ILE A 4 11.38 4.44 -23.87
CA ILE A 4 9.97 4.78 -23.97
C ILE A 4 9.64 5.60 -22.72
N GLY A 5 9.71 6.92 -22.87
CA GLY A 5 9.15 7.87 -21.92
C GLY A 5 7.64 7.74 -21.94
N LEU A 6 7.09 6.90 -21.07
CA LEU A 6 5.66 6.79 -20.86
C LEU A 6 5.17 8.03 -20.11
N ILE A 7 4.89 9.11 -20.85
CA ILE A 7 4.13 10.25 -20.33
C ILE A 7 2.68 9.76 -20.26
N VAL A 8 2.26 9.27 -19.08
CA VAL A 8 0.85 8.99 -18.83
C VAL A 8 0.15 10.34 -18.73
N LEU A 9 -0.55 10.70 -19.80
CA LEU A 9 -1.50 11.80 -19.89
C LEU A 9 -2.70 11.48 -18.99
N PHE A 10 -2.62 11.88 -17.73
CA PHE A 10 -3.71 11.75 -16.78
C PHE A 10 -4.80 12.78 -17.10
N GLY A 11 -5.96 12.26 -17.49
CA GLY A 11 -7.19 13.01 -17.65
C GLY A 11 -7.60 13.75 -16.37
N ASP A 12 -8.05 14.97 -16.62
CA ASP A 12 -8.51 16.02 -15.74
C ASP A 12 -9.68 15.61 -14.83
N TYR A 13 -9.40 15.09 -13.63
CA TYR A 13 -10.40 14.92 -12.57
C TYR A 13 -9.79 15.21 -11.18
N ASP A 14 -10.14 16.37 -10.64
CA ASP A 14 -9.92 16.89 -9.28
C ASP A 14 -8.69 16.35 -8.50
N ARG A 15 -7.50 16.70 -8.98
CA ARG A 15 -6.17 16.45 -8.37
C ARG A 15 -5.93 17.09 -6.99
N GLY A 16 -6.93 17.68 -6.35
CA GLY A 16 -6.72 18.64 -5.26
C GLY A 16 -6.61 18.11 -3.82
N LYS A 17 -7.02 16.87 -3.52
CA LYS A 17 -7.26 16.48 -2.10
C LYS A 17 -6.59 15.20 -1.61
N LEU A 18 -6.15 14.29 -2.48
CA LEU A 18 -5.49 13.06 -2.05
C LEU A 18 -4.05 13.03 -2.53
N PRO A 19 -3.08 12.72 -1.63
CA PRO A 19 -1.69 12.68 -2.00
C PRO A 19 -1.47 11.43 -2.89
N GLN A 20 -0.97 11.65 -4.10
CA GLN A 20 -0.93 10.64 -5.16
C GLN A 20 0.31 9.76 -5.06
N PRO A 21 0.19 8.43 -5.32
CA PRO A 21 1.34 7.55 -5.48
C PRO A 21 2.28 8.06 -6.59
N LYS A 22 3.57 8.19 -6.30
CA LYS A 22 4.59 8.55 -7.29
C LYS A 22 5.17 7.30 -7.92
N VAL A 23 5.18 7.21 -9.25
CA VAL A 23 5.83 6.11 -9.96
C VAL A 23 7.34 6.26 -9.86
N LEU A 24 8.03 5.26 -9.31
CA LEU A 24 9.49 5.18 -9.24
C LEU A 24 10.08 4.35 -10.37
N ALA A 25 9.43 3.23 -10.71
CA ALA A 25 9.84 2.36 -11.80
C ALA A 25 8.63 1.67 -12.41
N SER A 26 8.67 1.39 -13.71
CA SER A 26 7.62 0.68 -14.43
C SER A 26 8.23 -0.40 -15.32
N SER A 27 7.58 -1.55 -15.36
CA SER A 27 7.96 -2.72 -16.15
C SER A 27 6.70 -3.44 -16.64
N PRO A 28 6.80 -4.34 -17.64
CA PRO A 28 5.67 -5.16 -18.06
C PRO A 28 5.09 -6.04 -16.95
N GLU A 29 5.87 -6.37 -15.93
CA GLU A 29 5.43 -7.24 -14.83
C GLU A 29 4.80 -6.47 -13.66
N GLY A 30 4.93 -5.15 -13.63
CA GLY A 30 4.52 -4.34 -12.50
C GLY A 30 5.19 -2.97 -12.40
N ILE A 31 4.76 -2.22 -11.40
CA ILE A 31 5.13 -0.83 -11.16
C ILE A 31 5.55 -0.66 -9.70
N LEU A 32 6.68 -0.02 -9.45
CA LEU A 32 7.09 0.42 -8.12
C LEU A 32 6.56 1.82 -7.87
N PHE A 33 5.75 1.97 -6.82
CA PHE A 33 5.22 3.23 -6.36
C PHE A 33 5.86 3.67 -5.05
N GLU A 34 5.91 4.98 -4.84
CA GLU A 34 6.20 5.62 -3.57
C GLU A 34 4.93 6.33 -3.09
N LEU A 35 4.37 5.82 -2.00
CA LEU A 35 3.26 6.43 -1.31
C LEU A 35 3.75 7.58 -0.43
N PRO A 36 3.09 8.74 -0.48
CA PRO A 36 3.53 9.91 0.26
C PRO A 36 3.46 9.67 1.77
N VAL A 37 4.50 10.14 2.45
CA VAL A 37 4.55 10.16 3.91
C VAL A 37 3.79 11.37 4.41
N VAL A 38 2.75 11.14 5.22
CA VAL A 38 1.90 12.20 5.80
C VAL A 38 2.26 12.49 7.27
N SER A 39 3.36 11.93 7.75
CA SER A 39 3.85 12.13 9.12
C SER A 39 4.50 13.49 9.31
N THR A 40 4.30 14.06 10.50
CA THR A 40 5.03 15.22 11.02
C THR A 40 6.43 14.86 11.55
N THR A 41 6.70 13.57 11.71
CA THR A 41 7.95 13.04 12.25
C THR A 41 8.90 12.66 11.11
N PRO A 42 10.15 13.17 11.13
CA PRO A 42 11.17 12.79 10.16
C PRO A 42 11.38 11.27 10.11
N ASP A 43 11.68 10.75 8.92
CA ASP A 43 11.77 9.30 8.67
C ASP A 43 12.70 8.53 9.60
N VAL A 44 13.73 9.19 10.15
CA VAL A 44 14.72 8.65 11.09
C VAL A 44 14.14 8.30 12.47
N ASN A 45 12.98 8.86 12.82
CA ASN A 45 12.37 8.71 14.14
C ASN A 45 11.22 7.69 14.19
N TRP A 46 11.00 6.98 13.08
CA TRP A 46 9.97 5.94 13.01
C TRP A 46 10.42 4.71 13.79
N LYS A 47 9.48 4.09 14.49
CA LYS A 47 9.76 2.98 15.41
C LYS A 47 9.15 1.68 14.90
N THR A 48 9.74 0.56 15.26
CA THR A 48 9.16 -0.76 14.96
C THR A 48 7.95 -1.07 15.83
N ASP A 49 7.83 -0.40 16.99
CA ASP A 49 6.67 -0.56 17.88
C ASP A 49 5.38 -0.08 17.22
N TRP A 50 4.31 -0.83 17.42
CA TRP A 50 2.98 -0.46 16.94
C TRP A 50 2.55 0.91 17.49
N ALA A 51 2.16 1.81 16.58
CA ALA A 51 1.49 3.05 16.91
C ALA A 51 0.04 3.03 16.38
N PRO A 52 -0.97 3.25 17.23
CA PRO A 52 -2.35 3.37 16.76
C PRO A 52 -2.47 4.54 15.78
N GLY A 53 -3.29 4.37 14.74
CA GLY A 53 -3.53 5.45 13.78
C GLY A 53 -4.24 6.63 14.46
N SER A 54 -3.89 7.85 14.09
CA SER A 54 -4.60 9.04 14.57
C SER A 54 -6.08 9.03 14.11
N ASP A 55 -6.95 9.70 14.86
CA ASP A 55 -8.35 9.86 14.44
C ASP A 55 -8.47 10.62 13.11
N ASP A 56 -7.53 11.53 12.83
CA ASP A 56 -7.45 12.24 11.56
C ASP A 56 -7.11 11.30 10.41
N ALA A 57 -6.10 10.43 10.58
CA ALA A 57 -5.76 9.42 9.59
C ALA A 57 -6.94 8.48 9.32
N ARG A 58 -7.67 8.07 10.37
CA ARG A 58 -8.87 7.25 10.22
C ARG A 58 -9.98 7.97 9.47
N ARG A 59 -10.28 9.22 9.80
CA ARG A 59 -11.31 10.00 9.10
C ARG A 59 -10.94 10.19 7.64
N GLN A 60 -9.67 10.49 7.35
CA GLN A 60 -9.19 10.66 5.98
C GLN A 60 -9.33 9.36 5.18
N VAL A 61 -8.90 8.22 5.71
CA VAL A 61 -9.05 6.92 5.04
C VAL A 61 -10.51 6.61 4.76
N LEU A 62 -11.40 6.75 5.76
CA LEU A 62 -12.83 6.46 5.56
C LEU A 62 -13.46 7.39 4.53
N GLN A 63 -13.10 8.68 4.54
CA GLN A 63 -13.56 9.61 3.51
C GLN A 63 -13.07 9.19 2.12
N SER A 64 -11.78 8.89 1.97
CA SER A 64 -11.21 8.45 0.69
C SER A 64 -11.82 7.15 0.18
N LEU A 65 -12.10 6.19 1.08
CA LEU A 65 -12.78 4.94 0.73
C LEU A 65 -14.25 5.17 0.35
N SER A 66 -14.92 6.13 0.99
CA SER A 66 -16.27 6.53 0.60
C SER A 66 -16.29 7.13 -0.81
N GLU A 67 -15.34 8.02 -1.11
CA GLU A 67 -15.17 8.62 -2.44
C GLU A 67 -14.81 7.56 -3.49
N TYR A 68 -13.91 6.63 -3.15
CA TYR A 68 -13.57 5.48 -3.98
C TYR A 68 -14.82 4.65 -4.33
N THR A 69 -15.61 4.28 -3.31
CA THR A 69 -16.84 3.49 -3.50
C THR A 69 -17.87 4.24 -4.35
N ALA A 70 -17.97 5.56 -4.20
CA ALA A 70 -18.87 6.38 -5.01
C ALA A 70 -18.45 6.39 -6.48
N ASN A 71 -17.15 6.54 -6.76
CA ASN A 71 -16.60 6.60 -8.11
C ASN A 71 -16.68 5.24 -8.83
N PHE A 72 -16.54 4.14 -8.10
CA PHE A 72 -16.50 2.79 -8.65
C PHE A 72 -17.68 1.92 -8.24
N LYS A 73 -18.83 2.52 -7.88
CA LYS A 73 -20.00 1.82 -7.31
C LYS A 73 -20.48 0.60 -8.12
N GLN A 74 -20.25 0.60 -9.44
CA GLN A 74 -20.63 -0.49 -10.33
C GLN A 74 -19.62 -1.63 -10.34
N LEU A 75 -18.37 -1.33 -10.02
CA LEU A 75 -17.26 -2.27 -9.97
C LEU A 75 -17.21 -2.82 -8.54
N ARG A 76 -17.48 -4.11 -8.37
CA ARG A 76 -17.53 -4.76 -7.05
C ARG A 76 -16.12 -5.06 -6.58
N THR A 77 -15.33 -4.01 -6.38
CA THR A 77 -13.91 -4.10 -6.08
C THR A 77 -13.67 -4.75 -4.73
N LEU A 78 -12.71 -5.67 -4.67
CA LEU A 78 -12.34 -6.37 -3.45
C LEU A 78 -10.83 -6.35 -3.27
N LEU A 79 -10.39 -5.96 -2.07
CA LEU A 79 -9.01 -6.01 -1.63
C LEU A 79 -8.87 -6.99 -0.46
N ASP A 80 -8.21 -8.12 -0.71
CA ASP A 80 -7.77 -9.01 0.36
C ASP A 80 -6.41 -8.53 0.90
N VAL A 81 -6.31 -8.39 2.22
CA VAL A 81 -5.07 -8.01 2.91
C VAL A 81 -4.50 -9.25 3.59
N TRP A 82 -3.26 -9.58 3.26
CA TRP A 82 -2.49 -10.65 3.87
C TRP A 82 -1.29 -10.05 4.60
N ALA A 83 -0.98 -10.57 5.79
CA ALA A 83 0.24 -10.23 6.51
C ALA A 83 1.03 -11.50 6.76
N GLU A 84 2.32 -11.45 6.44
CA GLU A 84 3.24 -12.52 6.76
C GLU A 84 3.17 -12.81 8.27
N PRO A 85 3.07 -14.08 8.71
CA PRO A 85 3.04 -14.42 10.12
C PRO A 85 4.34 -14.07 10.84
N GLY A 86 4.26 -13.88 12.16
CA GLY A 86 5.45 -13.73 13.02
C GLY A 86 5.78 -12.30 13.46
N SER A 87 4.93 -11.32 13.13
CA SER A 87 4.99 -9.96 13.72
C SER A 87 3.60 -9.48 14.13
N ASP A 88 3.42 -9.26 15.42
CA ASP A 88 2.18 -8.74 16.01
C ASP A 88 1.83 -7.35 15.43
N GLU A 89 2.83 -6.52 15.18
CA GLU A 89 2.67 -5.16 14.64
C GLU A 89 2.13 -5.18 13.21
N ARG A 90 2.67 -6.09 12.39
CA ARG A 90 2.22 -6.29 11.01
C ARG A 90 0.80 -6.84 10.97
N GLU A 91 0.47 -7.77 11.85
CA GLU A 91 -0.89 -8.28 11.99
C GLU A 91 -1.86 -7.18 12.43
N LYS A 92 -1.49 -6.34 13.40
CA LYS A 92 -2.27 -5.16 13.81
C LYS A 92 -2.49 -4.18 12.65
N LEU A 93 -1.47 -3.94 11.82
CA LEU A 93 -1.58 -3.12 10.62
C LEU A 93 -2.57 -3.72 9.62
N ALA A 94 -2.45 -5.01 9.31
CA ALA A 94 -3.39 -5.71 8.42
C ALA A 94 -4.82 -5.63 8.94
N GLN A 95 -5.03 -5.85 10.24
CA GLN A 95 -6.34 -5.72 10.87
C GLN A 95 -6.90 -4.29 10.78
N ARG A 96 -6.06 -3.26 10.93
CA ARG A 96 -6.48 -1.87 10.74
C ARG A 96 -6.94 -1.60 9.31
N LEU A 97 -6.16 -2.04 8.32
CA LEU A 97 -6.52 -1.92 6.91
C LEU A 97 -7.81 -2.67 6.60
N GLY A 98 -7.91 -3.94 7.02
CA GLY A 98 -9.08 -4.77 6.81
C GLY A 98 -10.35 -4.20 7.44
N LYS A 99 -10.26 -3.61 8.66
CA LYS A 99 -11.41 -2.94 9.30
C LYS A 99 -11.88 -1.71 8.52
N ALA A 100 -10.96 -0.90 8.00
CA ALA A 100 -11.31 0.27 7.20
C ALA A 100 -11.97 -0.13 5.88
N LEU A 101 -11.42 -1.14 5.19
CA LEU A 101 -11.98 -1.68 3.95
C LEU A 101 -13.36 -2.31 4.16
N ALA A 102 -13.53 -3.08 5.23
CA ALA A 102 -14.79 -3.73 5.56
C ALA A 102 -15.93 -2.74 5.80
N HIS A 103 -15.64 -1.52 6.25
CA HIS A 103 -16.65 -0.48 6.46
C HIS A 103 -17.46 -0.16 5.20
N TYR A 104 -16.82 -0.27 4.02
CA TYR A 104 -17.45 -0.03 2.73
C TYR A 104 -17.59 -1.31 1.88
N ASN A 105 -17.43 -2.50 2.49
CA ASN A 105 -17.39 -3.80 1.80
C ASN A 105 -16.35 -3.89 0.67
N LEU A 106 -15.24 -3.15 0.80
CA LEU A 106 -14.17 -3.10 -0.21
C LEU A 106 -13.08 -4.15 -0.01
N GLY A 107 -13.14 -4.94 1.07
CA GLY A 107 -12.06 -5.85 1.39
C GLY A 107 -12.07 -6.35 2.83
N ARG A 108 -11.08 -7.18 3.15
CA ARG A 108 -10.91 -7.81 4.47
C ARG A 108 -9.48 -8.32 4.65
N VAL A 109 -9.14 -8.71 5.88
CA VAL A 109 -7.96 -9.54 6.11
C VAL A 109 -8.28 -10.98 5.67
N ASN A 110 -7.39 -11.59 4.89
CA ASN A 110 -7.54 -12.96 4.41
C ASN A 110 -6.18 -13.69 4.45
N GLN A 111 -5.90 -14.37 5.57
CA GLN A 111 -4.66 -15.14 5.74
C GLN A 111 -4.62 -16.47 4.96
N ALA A 112 -5.74 -16.88 4.34
CA ALA A 112 -5.81 -18.07 3.51
C ALA A 112 -5.32 -17.83 2.06
N VAL A 113 -5.07 -16.57 1.70
CA VAL A 113 -4.48 -16.23 0.39
C VAL A 113 -3.04 -16.73 0.33
N ILE A 114 -2.70 -17.38 -0.78
CA ILE A 114 -1.35 -17.87 -1.04
C ILE A 114 -0.48 -16.72 -1.54
N PRO A 115 0.63 -16.39 -0.87
CA PRO A 115 1.57 -15.38 -1.34
C PRO A 115 2.19 -15.77 -2.69
N PRO A 116 2.38 -14.81 -3.61
CA PRO A 116 3.04 -15.09 -4.88
C PRO A 116 4.52 -15.42 -4.64
N ALA A 117 5.12 -16.25 -5.51
CA ALA A 117 6.55 -16.58 -5.43
C ALA A 117 7.46 -15.33 -5.47
N ALA A 118 7.00 -14.25 -6.13
CA ALA A 118 7.71 -12.97 -6.16
C ALA A 118 7.89 -12.31 -4.79
N LEU A 119 7.04 -12.65 -3.81
CA LEU A 119 7.21 -12.19 -2.43
C LEU A 119 8.54 -12.69 -1.84
N ALA A 120 8.97 -13.91 -2.19
CA ALA A 120 10.23 -14.50 -1.71
C ALA A 120 11.48 -13.82 -2.30
N MET A 121 11.33 -13.01 -3.35
CA MET A 121 12.42 -12.22 -3.94
C MET A 121 12.55 -10.83 -3.29
N LEU A 122 11.63 -10.48 -2.38
CA LEU A 122 11.58 -9.19 -1.72
C LEU A 122 11.83 -9.40 -0.22
N ASP A 123 12.81 -8.69 0.34
CA ASP A 123 13.18 -8.86 1.75
C ASP A 123 12.16 -8.23 2.71
N SER A 124 11.51 -7.14 2.29
CA SER A 124 10.56 -6.37 3.11
C SER A 124 9.75 -5.43 2.21
N GLY A 125 8.47 -5.25 2.51
CA GLY A 125 7.64 -4.36 1.72
C GLY A 125 6.14 -4.58 1.82
N ALA A 126 5.45 -3.78 1.00
CA ALA A 126 4.06 -4.02 0.62
C ALA A 126 4.01 -4.35 -0.87
N LEU A 127 3.38 -5.48 -1.21
CA LEU A 127 3.17 -5.94 -2.56
C LEU A 127 1.66 -5.99 -2.84
N LEU A 128 1.19 -5.17 -3.76
CA LEU A 128 -0.16 -5.26 -4.28
C LEU A 128 -0.14 -6.09 -5.57
N VAL A 129 -1.06 -7.04 -5.68
CA VAL A 129 -1.24 -7.84 -6.89
C VAL A 129 -2.64 -7.60 -7.41
N CYS A 130 -2.76 -7.29 -8.71
CA CYS A 130 -4.02 -7.03 -9.40
C CYS A 130 -3.96 -7.46 -10.86
N ALA A 131 -5.08 -7.44 -11.58
CA ALA A 131 -5.05 -7.51 -13.03
C ALA A 131 -4.46 -6.20 -13.61
N GLU A 132 -3.88 -6.25 -14.81
CA GLU A 132 -3.31 -5.07 -15.48
C GLU A 132 -4.38 -4.00 -15.76
N GLU A 133 -5.57 -4.43 -16.17
CA GLU A 133 -6.74 -3.56 -16.41
C GLU A 133 -7.24 -2.86 -15.14
N ASP A 134 -6.95 -3.41 -13.96
CA ASP A 134 -7.34 -2.84 -12.67
C ASP A 134 -6.30 -1.86 -12.10
N LEU A 135 -5.27 -1.49 -12.86
CA LEU A 135 -4.21 -0.60 -12.38
C LEU A 135 -4.77 0.72 -11.84
N GLU A 136 -5.75 1.34 -12.50
CA GLU A 136 -6.36 2.58 -12.00
C GLU A 136 -7.05 2.34 -10.64
N LEU A 137 -7.79 1.23 -10.51
CA LEU A 137 -8.46 0.84 -9.27
C LEU A 137 -7.46 0.61 -8.15
N ALA A 138 -6.36 -0.09 -8.45
CA ALA A 138 -5.26 -0.36 -7.54
C ALA A 138 -4.61 0.93 -7.05
N MET A 139 -4.28 1.85 -7.96
CA MET A 139 -3.68 3.13 -7.61
C MET A 139 -4.60 3.98 -6.72
N ARG A 140 -5.89 4.06 -7.07
CA ARG A 140 -6.86 4.82 -6.25
C ARG A 140 -7.08 4.18 -4.88
N MET A 141 -7.06 2.85 -4.81
CA MET A 141 -7.14 2.12 -3.54
C MET A 141 -5.91 2.40 -2.66
N LEU A 142 -4.70 2.32 -3.22
CA LEU A 142 -3.48 2.66 -2.50
C LEU A 142 -3.47 4.12 -2.04
N ALA A 143 -3.92 5.05 -2.89
CA ALA A 143 -4.06 6.46 -2.53
C ALA A 143 -4.98 6.65 -1.32
N ALA A 144 -6.13 5.95 -1.29
CA ALA A 144 -7.07 5.99 -0.16
C ALA A 144 -6.49 5.41 1.14
N LEU A 145 -5.58 4.43 1.03
CA LEU A 145 -4.93 3.80 2.18
C LEU A 145 -3.65 4.52 2.64
N THR A 146 -3.21 5.56 1.92
CA THR A 146 -1.98 6.30 2.22
C THR A 146 -1.83 6.75 3.68
N PRO A 147 -2.87 7.24 4.38
CA PRO A 147 -2.71 7.63 5.78
C PRO A 147 -2.33 6.47 6.72
N TYR A 148 -2.53 5.22 6.29
CA TYR A 148 -2.13 4.02 7.02
C TYR A 148 -0.87 3.35 6.46
N LEU A 149 -0.57 3.55 5.18
CA LEU A 149 0.54 2.93 4.48
C LEU A 149 1.30 3.98 3.65
N GLY A 150 2.59 4.13 3.91
CA GLY A 150 3.50 5.04 3.22
C GLY A 150 4.74 4.33 2.67
N GLY A 151 5.57 5.06 1.93
CA GLY A 151 6.81 4.54 1.39
C GLY A 151 6.61 3.65 0.16
N LYS A 152 7.57 2.76 -0.10
CA LYS A 152 7.60 1.98 -1.35
C LYS A 152 6.58 0.85 -1.33
N VAL A 153 5.73 0.79 -2.36
CA VAL A 153 4.77 -0.28 -2.61
C VAL A 153 4.96 -0.80 -4.02
N THR A 154 5.16 -2.11 -4.15
CA THR A 154 5.28 -2.75 -5.46
C THR A 154 3.90 -3.19 -5.90
N VAL A 155 3.49 -2.85 -7.12
CA VAL A 155 2.29 -3.38 -7.77
C VAL A 155 2.75 -4.39 -8.82
N ARG A 156 2.25 -5.63 -8.78
CA ARG A 156 2.51 -6.63 -9.81
C ARG A 156 1.22 -7.04 -10.50
N PHE A 157 1.32 -7.22 -11.81
CA PHE A 157 0.20 -7.67 -12.61
C PHE A 157 0.19 -9.19 -12.69
N THR A 158 -0.99 -9.79 -12.54
CA THR A 158 -1.19 -11.22 -12.75
C THR A 158 -2.50 -11.48 -13.49
N PRO A 159 -2.51 -12.38 -14.48
CA PRO A 159 -3.75 -12.81 -15.13
C PRO A 159 -4.58 -13.79 -14.28
N GLU A 160 -4.04 -14.28 -13.16
CA GLU A 160 -4.69 -15.27 -12.29
C GLU A 160 -5.77 -14.67 -11.38
N LEU A 161 -5.76 -13.34 -11.20
CA LEU A 161 -6.77 -12.63 -10.43
C LEU A 161 -7.97 -12.32 -11.31
N ALA A 162 -9.17 -12.53 -10.75
CA ALA A 162 -10.38 -12.03 -11.38
C ALA A 162 -10.35 -10.50 -11.45
N ALA A 163 -10.98 -9.93 -12.48
CA ALA A 163 -11.15 -8.49 -12.60
C ALA A 163 -11.72 -7.88 -11.31
N GLN A 164 -11.30 -6.65 -10.99
CA GLN A 164 -11.66 -5.89 -9.80
C GLN A 164 -11.23 -6.55 -8.48
N SER A 165 -10.40 -7.59 -8.53
CA SER A 165 -9.88 -8.26 -7.34
C SER A 165 -8.40 -7.95 -7.16
N MET A 166 -8.06 -7.52 -5.95
CA MET A 166 -6.73 -7.10 -5.57
C MET A 166 -6.29 -7.84 -4.30
N ARG A 167 -4.99 -8.06 -4.16
CA ARG A 167 -4.39 -8.68 -2.97
C ARG A 167 -3.20 -7.87 -2.50
N LEU A 168 -3.25 -7.35 -1.29
CA LEU A 168 -2.16 -6.63 -0.65
C LEU A 168 -1.45 -7.55 0.33
N TYR A 169 -0.18 -7.83 0.09
CA TYR A 169 0.69 -8.60 0.95
C TYR A 169 1.62 -7.66 1.71
N LEU A 170 1.66 -7.81 3.02
CA LEU A 170 2.55 -7.09 3.93
C LEU A 170 3.59 -8.06 4.48
N PHE A 171 4.87 -7.75 4.39
CA PHE A 171 5.97 -8.66 4.78
C PHE A 171 7.22 -7.89 5.19
N GLY A 172 8.10 -8.53 5.96
CA GLY A 172 9.28 -7.87 6.52
C GLY A 172 8.97 -6.87 7.65
N THR A 173 9.91 -5.98 7.94
CA THR A 173 9.82 -5.11 9.13
C THR A 173 9.05 -3.83 8.82
N SER A 174 7.93 -3.65 9.53
CA SER A 174 7.15 -2.40 9.50
C SER A 174 7.67 -1.41 10.54
N TYR A 175 7.78 -0.15 10.13
CA TYR A 175 8.04 0.99 10.98
C TYR A 175 6.83 1.91 10.99
N PHE A 176 6.53 2.50 12.13
CA PHE A 176 5.38 3.35 12.35
C PHE A 176 5.81 4.76 12.72
N SER A 177 5.07 5.72 12.18
CA SER A 177 5.17 7.11 12.57
C SER A 177 4.40 7.41 13.85
N ASP A 178 4.57 8.62 14.35
CA ASP A 178 3.76 9.24 15.41
C ASP A 178 2.24 9.23 15.11
N LEU A 179 1.86 9.34 13.84
CA LEU A 179 0.46 9.28 13.39
C LEU A 179 -0.02 7.84 13.11
N GLY A 180 0.84 6.85 13.34
CA GLY A 180 0.56 5.44 13.08
C GLY A 180 0.60 5.06 11.61
N GLN A 181 1.07 5.91 10.69
CA GLN A 181 1.32 5.52 9.30
C GLN A 181 2.44 4.48 9.28
N ALA A 182 2.27 3.40 8.53
CA ALA A 182 3.26 2.34 8.43
C ALA A 182 4.09 2.46 7.15
N LYS A 183 5.38 2.20 7.23
CA LYS A 183 6.28 2.01 6.08
C LYS A 183 7.10 0.76 6.31
N PHE A 184 7.60 0.16 5.24
CA PHE A 184 8.44 -1.03 5.34
C PHE A 184 9.89 -0.67 5.12
N ALA A 185 10.79 -1.43 5.78
CA ALA A 185 12.21 -1.25 5.58
C ALA A 185 12.54 -1.39 4.09
N ASP A 186 13.13 -0.35 3.52
CA ASP A 186 13.97 -0.41 2.33
C ASP A 186 15.39 -0.75 2.82
N GLY A 187 16.24 -1.39 2.01
CA GLY A 187 17.65 -1.63 2.34
C GLY A 187 18.44 -0.38 2.78
N SER A 188 17.89 0.82 2.60
CA SER A 188 18.37 2.12 3.10
C SER A 188 17.92 2.52 4.52
N MET A 189 17.04 1.75 5.17
CA MET A 189 16.56 1.97 6.56
C MET A 189 17.26 1.09 7.59
N LEU A 190 18.38 0.48 7.24
CA LEU A 190 19.25 -0.08 8.26
C LEU A 190 19.61 1.04 9.25
N PRO A 191 19.31 0.88 10.55
CA PRO A 191 19.84 1.81 11.54
C PRO A 191 21.35 1.79 11.41
N SER A 192 21.99 2.95 11.45
CA SER A 192 23.44 3.15 11.54
C SER A 192 23.99 2.61 12.87
N ALA A 193 23.74 1.32 13.16
CA ALA A 193 24.12 0.61 14.38
C ALA A 193 25.08 -0.55 14.10
N LEU A 194 25.74 -0.56 12.93
CA LEU A 194 26.84 -1.47 12.61
C LEU A 194 28.00 -0.68 12.01
N ALA A 195 28.60 0.16 12.85
CA ALA A 195 29.99 0.62 12.68
C ALA A 195 30.66 0.64 14.07
N ILE A 196 30.68 -0.52 14.72
CA ILE A 196 31.69 -0.82 15.73
C ILE A 196 32.36 -2.10 15.26
N CYS A 197 33.56 -1.94 14.69
CA CYS A 197 34.70 -2.84 14.74
C CYS A 197 35.92 -2.02 14.27
#